data_AF-A0A954U6V6-F1
#
_entry.id   AF-A0A954U6V6-F1
#
_cell.length_a   1.000
_cell.length_b   1.000
_cell.length_c   1.000
_cell.angle_alpha   90.00
_cell.angle_beta   90.00
_cell.angle_gamma   90.00
#
_symmetry.space_group_name_H-M   'P 1'
#
loop_
_entity.id
_entity.type
_entity.pdbx_description
1 polymer ?
#
loop_
_entity_poly.entity_id
_entity_poly.type
_entity_poly.pdbx_seq_one_letter_code
_entity_poly.pdbx_strand_id
1 'polypeptide(L)'
;MNDHNFSPGSKNNTVRSKDGQVLKVPDDWALLPPGDAALTRRVKAAGEHWVVQEKKGRKVFSRGVWAPALTIERIRAELETERSTASFARRKEADAKRREKAQTEYVEDFTAAVAAFLDFHPVHR
;
A
#
# COMPACT_ATOMS: atom_id res chain seq x y z
N MET A 1 3.60 -20.18 11.86
CA MET A 1 3.21 -19.02 11.03
C MET A 1 4.00 -19.12 9.75
N ASN A 2 3.35 -19.42 8.62
CA ASN A 2 4.07 -19.54 7.35
C ASN A 2 4.69 -18.19 7.01
N ASP A 3 6.01 -18.18 6.86
CA ASP A 3 6.76 -16.98 6.58
C ASP A 3 6.67 -16.69 5.08
N HIS A 4 5.63 -15.96 4.69
CA HIS A 4 5.39 -15.59 3.30
C HIS A 4 6.31 -14.45 2.83
N ASN A 5 7.34 -14.07 3.60
CA ASN A 5 8.26 -12.99 3.24
C ASN A 5 9.53 -13.54 2.59
N PHE A 6 9.77 -13.08 1.36
CA PHE A 6 10.93 -13.43 0.57
C PHE A 6 11.70 -12.18 0.16
N SER A 7 12.97 -12.36 -0.16
CA SER A 7 13.77 -11.34 -0.85
C SER A 7 13.80 -11.61 -2.36
N PRO A 8 14.06 -10.59 -3.21
CA PRO A 8 14.19 -10.81 -4.65
C PRO A 8 15.28 -11.84 -4.97
N GLY A 9 14.97 -12.77 -5.87
CA GLY A 9 15.98 -13.65 -6.45
C GLY A 9 16.84 -12.92 -7.50
N SER A 10 17.89 -13.58 -7.97
CA SER A 10 18.75 -13.03 -9.03
C SER A 10 18.12 -13.08 -10.42
N LYS A 11 17.07 -13.89 -10.61
CA LYS A 11 16.30 -14.01 -11.85
C LYS A 11 14.89 -13.44 -11.62
N ASN A 12 14.24 -12.98 -12.68
CA ASN A 12 12.93 -12.30 -12.58
C ASN A 12 11.83 -13.16 -11.94
N ASN A 13 11.88 -14.48 -12.08
CA ASN A 13 10.88 -15.43 -11.58
C ASN A 13 11.40 -16.27 -10.40
N THR A 14 12.39 -15.76 -9.66
CA THR A 14 12.88 -16.43 -8.45
C THR A 14 12.81 -15.51 -7.25
N VAL A 15 12.63 -16.13 -6.09
CA VAL A 15 12.65 -15.46 -4.78
C VAL A 15 13.62 -16.18 -3.87
N ARG A 16 14.10 -15.51 -2.83
CA ARG A 16 15.00 -16.11 -1.83
C ARG A 16 14.33 -16.12 -0.46
N SER A 17 14.23 -17.30 0.15
CA SER A 17 13.71 -17.49 1.50
C SER A 17 14.68 -16.90 2.55
N LYS A 18 14.22 -16.84 3.81
CA LYS A 18 15.09 -16.39 4.92
C LYS A 18 16.30 -17.30 5.14
N ASP A 19 16.17 -18.58 4.85
CA ASP A 19 17.25 -19.57 4.95
C ASP A 19 18.23 -19.50 3.76
N GLY A 20 18.04 -18.55 2.85
CA GLY A 20 18.90 -18.36 1.68
C GLY A 20 18.57 -19.26 0.49
N GLN A 21 17.55 -20.13 0.60
CA GLN A 21 17.11 -20.98 -0.50
C GLN A 21 16.49 -20.15 -1.62
N VAL A 22 16.93 -20.38 -2.85
CA VAL A 22 16.31 -19.77 -4.03
C VAL A 22 15.18 -20.67 -4.52
N LEU A 23 13.97 -20.12 -4.57
CA LEU A 23 12.77 -20.79 -5.04
C LEU A 23 12.35 -20.22 -6.38
N LYS A 24 11.93 -21.09 -7.30
CA LYS A 24 11.28 -20.68 -8.55
C LYS A 24 9.80 -20.41 -8.24
N VAL A 25 9.30 -19.28 -8.73
CA VAL A 25 7.87 -18.94 -8.67
C VAL A 25 7.09 -19.92 -9.55
N PRO A 26 5.91 -20.42 -9.09
CA PRO A 26 5.06 -21.26 -9.93
C PRO A 26 4.69 -20.57 -11.25
N ASP A 27 4.58 -21.36 -12.32
CA ASP A 27 4.42 -20.81 -13.67
C ASP A 27 3.03 -20.15 -13.88
N ASP A 28 2.03 -20.50 -13.05
CA ASP A 28 0.69 -19.92 -13.04
C ASP A 28 0.56 -18.67 -12.13
N TRP A 29 1.65 -18.22 -11.51
CA TRP A 29 1.66 -17.06 -10.64
C TRP A 29 2.12 -15.80 -11.39
N ALA A 30 1.55 -14.66 -10.99
CA ALA A 30 1.92 -13.35 -11.50
C ALA A 30 2.38 -12.42 -10.36
N LEU A 31 3.23 -11.46 -10.69
CA LEU A 31 3.70 -10.45 -9.74
C LEU A 31 2.70 -9.30 -9.71
N LEU A 32 2.02 -9.12 -8.58
CA LEU A 32 1.26 -7.92 -8.29
C LEU A 32 2.23 -6.82 -7.79
N PRO A 33 2.48 -5.75 -8.56
CA PRO A 33 3.36 -4.66 -8.11
C PRO A 33 2.75 -3.91 -6.91
N PRO A 34 3.60 -3.27 -6.08
CA PRO A 34 3.10 -2.39 -5.02
C PRO A 34 2.37 -1.18 -5.61
N GLY A 35 1.31 -0.71 -4.94
CA GLY A 35 0.59 0.50 -5.32
C GLY A 35 -0.85 0.51 -4.86
N ASP A 36 -1.66 -0.44 -5.37
CA ASP A 36 -3.06 -0.54 -4.98
C ASP A 36 -3.21 -1.32 -3.67
N ALA A 37 -3.41 -0.56 -2.58
CA ALA A 37 -3.57 -1.13 -1.24
C ALA A 37 -4.83 -2.02 -1.12
N ALA A 38 -5.91 -1.74 -1.84
CA ALA A 38 -7.12 -2.55 -1.78
C ALA A 38 -6.91 -3.89 -2.50
N LEU A 39 -6.31 -3.85 -3.70
CA LEU A 39 -6.00 -5.05 -4.48
C LEU A 39 -5.01 -5.95 -3.74
N THR A 40 -3.91 -5.39 -3.24
CA THR A 40 -2.90 -6.17 -2.50
C THR A 40 -3.44 -6.80 -1.21
N ARG A 41 -4.30 -6.11 -0.45
CA ARG A 41 -4.94 -6.68 0.75
C ARG A 41 -5.89 -7.83 0.42
N ARG A 42 -6.73 -7.67 -0.62
CA ARG A 42 -7.68 -8.71 -1.04
C ARG A 42 -6.98 -9.93 -1.61
N VAL A 43 -5.93 -9.76 -2.41
CA VAL A 43 -5.13 -10.88 -2.94
C VAL A 43 -4.51 -11.69 -1.80
N LYS A 44 -3.91 -11.03 -0.79
CA LYS A 44 -3.35 -11.71 0.39
C LYS A 44 -4.41 -12.47 1.20
N ALA A 45 -5.62 -11.94 1.29
CA ALA A 45 -6.73 -12.59 1.98
C ALA A 45 -7.34 -13.76 1.21
N ALA A 46 -7.22 -13.76 -0.13
CA ALA A 46 -7.86 -14.74 -0.99
C ALA A 46 -7.12 -16.09 -1.09
N GLY A 47 -5.88 -16.19 -0.64
CA GLY A 47 -5.17 -17.47 -0.60
C GLY A 47 -3.65 -17.35 -0.59
N GLU A 48 -3.01 -18.34 -1.19
CA GLU A 48 -1.56 -18.47 -1.25
C GLU A 48 -0.91 -17.27 -1.95
N HIS A 49 0.16 -16.78 -1.32
CA HIS A 49 0.92 -15.65 -1.83
C HIS A 49 2.33 -15.62 -1.24
N TRP A 50 3.25 -14.99 -1.95
CA TRP A 50 4.61 -14.68 -1.51
C TRP A 50 4.82 -13.16 -1.56
N VAL A 51 5.13 -12.55 -0.43
CA VAL A 51 5.45 -11.13 -0.32
C VAL A 51 6.94 -10.95 -0.57
N VAL A 52 7.31 -10.10 -1.52
CA VAL A 52 8.71 -9.83 -1.83
C VAL A 52 9.12 -8.48 -1.23
N GLN A 53 10.16 -8.51 -0.40
CA GLN A 53 10.70 -7.34 0.29
C GLN A 53 12.21 -7.28 0.15
N GLU A 54 12.73 -6.08 -0.07
CA GLU A 54 14.17 -5.84 -0.20
C GLU A 54 14.62 -4.83 0.86
N LYS A 55 15.55 -5.24 1.72
CA LYS A 55 16.17 -4.34 2.68
C LYS A 55 17.28 -3.55 1.99
N LYS A 56 17.16 -2.22 1.96
CA LYS A 56 18.20 -1.29 1.51
C LYS A 56 18.58 -0.37 2.66
N GLY A 57 19.76 -0.61 3.25
CA GLY A 57 20.20 0.05 4.47
C GLY A 57 19.22 -0.20 5.63
N ARG A 58 18.68 0.89 6.20
CA ARG A 58 17.69 0.84 7.30
C ARG A 58 16.24 0.73 6.82
N LYS A 59 15.99 0.80 5.50
CA LYS A 59 14.63 0.78 4.93
C LYS A 59 14.30 -0.57 4.29
N VAL A 60 13.03 -0.95 4.36
CA VAL A 60 12.49 -2.13 3.66
C VAL A 60 11.57 -1.65 2.54
N PHE A 61 11.87 -2.07 1.32
CA PHE A 61 11.11 -1.74 0.12
C PHE A 61 10.28 -2.95 -0.29
N SER A 62 8.97 -2.77 -0.47
CA SER A 62 8.15 -3.81 -1.09
C SER A 62 8.46 -3.88 -2.58
N ARG A 63 8.63 -5.11 -3.09
CA ARG A 63 8.78 -5.41 -4.52
C ARG A 63 7.52 -6.03 -5.14
N GLY A 64 6.47 -6.19 -4.35
CA GLY A 64 5.19 -6.74 -4.77
C GLY A 64 4.82 -8.02 -4.07
N VAL A 65 3.79 -8.67 -4.58
CA VAL A 65 3.25 -9.94 -4.07
C VAL A 65 3.11 -10.89 -5.26
N TRP A 66 3.76 -12.05 -5.20
CA TRP A 66 3.44 -13.14 -6.11
C TRP A 66 2.21 -13.88 -5.60
N ALA A 67 1.28 -14.18 -6.48
CA ALA A 67 0.08 -14.97 -6.19
C ALA A 67 -0.42 -15.60 -7.50
N PRO A 68 -1.32 -16.60 -7.45
CA PRO A 68 -1.94 -17.16 -8.65
C PRO A 68 -2.51 -16.05 -9.55
N ALA A 69 -2.16 -16.07 -10.84
CA ALA A 69 -2.55 -15.03 -11.79
C ALA A 69 -4.07 -14.90 -11.88
N LEU A 70 -4.80 -16.03 -11.86
CA LEU A 70 -6.26 -16.07 -11.85
C LEU A 70 -6.86 -15.34 -10.64
N THR A 71 -6.25 -15.44 -9.45
CA THR A 71 -6.69 -14.75 -8.25
C THR A 71 -6.49 -13.24 -8.38
N ILE A 72 -5.35 -12.79 -8.91
CA ILE A 72 -5.07 -11.37 -9.13
C ILE A 72 -6.08 -10.78 -10.11
N GLU A 73 -6.31 -11.44 -11.25
CA GLU A 73 -7.21 -10.93 -12.29
C GLU A 73 -8.68 -10.92 -11.85
N ARG A 74 -9.14 -11.96 -11.15
CA ARG A 74 -10.50 -11.98 -10.57
C ARG A 74 -10.72 -10.79 -9.62
N ILE A 75 -9.81 -10.57 -8.68
CA ILE A 75 -9.95 -9.50 -7.68
C ILE A 75 -9.80 -8.11 -8.33
N ARG A 76 -8.95 -7.98 -9.36
CA ARG A 76 -8.84 -6.76 -10.16
C ARG A 76 -10.18 -6.42 -10.82
N ALA A 77 -10.82 -7.40 -11.46
CA ALA A 77 -12.12 -7.22 -12.11
C ALA A 77 -13.25 -6.88 -11.11
N GLU A 78 -13.26 -7.54 -9.94
CA GLU A 78 -14.19 -7.22 -8.85
C GLU A 78 -14.03 -5.76 -8.38
N LEU A 79 -12.78 -5.33 -8.14
CA LEU A 79 -12.49 -3.96 -7.72
C LEU A 79 -12.85 -2.93 -8.78
N GLU A 80 -12.61 -3.21 -10.06
CA GLU A 80 -12.97 -2.30 -11.14
C GLU A 80 -14.49 -2.14 -11.25
N THR A 81 -15.23 -3.24 -11.08
CA THR A 81 -16.70 -3.23 -11.03
C THR A 81 -17.20 -2.35 -9.87
N GLU A 82 -16.63 -2.51 -8.66
CA GLU A 82 -16.98 -1.68 -7.51
C GLU A 82 -16.68 -0.20 -7.76
N ARG A 83 -15.51 0.10 -8.32
CA ARG A 83 -15.03 1.47 -8.60
C ARG A 83 -15.85 2.18 -9.68
N SER A 84 -16.41 1.42 -10.62
CA SER A 84 -17.27 1.93 -11.69
C SER A 84 -18.65 2.38 -11.18
N THR A 85 -19.00 2.12 -9.92
CA THR A 85 -20.31 2.51 -9.38
C THR A 85 -20.39 3.99 -9.01
N ALA A 86 -21.54 4.63 -9.29
CA ALA A 86 -21.79 6.01 -8.88
C ALA A 86 -21.75 6.18 -7.35
N SER A 87 -22.14 5.16 -6.59
CA SER A 87 -22.04 5.16 -5.12
C SER A 87 -20.59 5.28 -4.66
N PHE A 88 -19.67 4.53 -5.29
CA PHE A 88 -18.25 4.62 -4.99
C PHE A 88 -17.68 6.02 -5.30
N ALA A 89 -18.03 6.58 -6.46
CA ALA A 89 -17.61 7.93 -6.84
C ALA A 89 -18.07 8.98 -5.82
N ARG A 90 -19.36 8.95 -5.44
CA ARG A 90 -19.93 9.86 -4.42
C ARG A 90 -19.25 9.70 -3.06
N ARG A 91 -18.99 8.46 -2.64
CA ARG A 91 -18.27 8.20 -1.38
C ARG A 91 -16.86 8.78 -1.41
N LYS A 92 -16.13 8.58 -2.50
CA LYS A 92 -14.76 9.12 -2.68
C LYS A 92 -14.73 10.64 -2.60
N GLU A 93 -15.70 11.32 -3.21
CA GLU A 93 -15.83 12.78 -3.13
C GLU A 93 -16.16 13.24 -1.70
N ALA A 94 -17.11 12.59 -1.04
CA ALA A 94 -17.47 12.91 0.34
C ALA A 94 -16.30 12.69 1.31
N ASP A 95 -15.52 11.62 1.13
CA ASP A 95 -14.29 11.35 1.89
C ASP A 95 -13.21 12.42 1.63
N ALA A 96 -13.10 12.94 0.40
CA ALA A 96 -12.18 14.03 0.08
C ALA A 96 -12.58 15.32 0.79
N LYS A 97 -13.85 15.73 0.70
CA LYS A 97 -14.38 16.93 1.38
C LYS A 97 -14.22 16.86 2.89
N ARG A 98 -14.48 15.68 3.49
CA ARG A 98 -14.27 15.47 4.93
C ARG A 98 -12.80 15.64 5.34
N ARG A 99 -11.86 15.12 4.54
CA ARG A 99 -10.43 15.28 4.81
C ARG A 99 -9.95 16.72 4.65
N GLU A 100 -10.46 17.44 3.66
CA GLU A 100 -10.15 18.86 3.46
C GLU A 100 -10.62 19.72 4.63
N LYS A 101 -11.83 19.48 5.13
CA LYS A 101 -12.34 20.15 6.33
C LYS A 101 -11.44 19.90 7.54
N ALA A 102 -11.14 18.62 7.83
CA ALA A 102 -10.26 18.26 8.95
C ALA A 102 -8.85 18.84 8.81
N GLN A 103 -8.32 18.91 7.59
CA GLN A 103 -7.01 19.52 7.31
C GLN A 103 -7.03 21.03 7.58
N THR A 104 -8.12 21.72 7.22
CA THR A 104 -8.26 23.16 7.45
C THR A 104 -8.28 23.47 8.95
N GLU A 105 -9.11 22.76 9.71
CA GLU A 105 -9.17 22.86 11.18
C GLU A 105 -7.79 22.58 11.80
N TYR A 106 -7.12 21.52 11.36
CA TYR A 106 -5.78 21.19 11.83
C TYR A 106 -4.75 22.30 11.54
N VAL A 107 -4.79 22.90 10.34
CA VAL A 107 -3.86 23.98 9.97
C VAL A 107 -4.07 25.20 10.87
N GLU A 108 -5.32 25.60 11.11
CA GLU A 108 -5.65 26.71 11.99
C GLU A 108 -5.14 26.47 13.41
N ASP A 109 -5.48 25.32 13.99
CA ASP A 109 -5.08 24.95 15.35
C ASP A 109 -3.56 24.85 15.49
N PHE A 110 -2.90 24.21 14.52
CA PHE A 110 -1.45 24.04 14.53
C PHE A 110 -0.73 25.38 14.39
N THR A 111 -1.18 26.25 13.49
CA THR A 111 -0.59 27.59 13.32
C THR A 111 -0.77 28.42 14.58
N ALA A 112 -1.95 28.41 15.20
CA ALA A 112 -2.18 29.10 16.46
C ALA A 112 -1.26 28.57 17.58
N ALA A 113 -1.11 27.24 17.69
CA ALA A 113 -0.21 26.63 18.66
C ALA A 113 1.25 27.02 18.43
N VAL A 114 1.72 27.05 17.18
CA VAL A 114 3.08 27.48 16.83
C VAL A 114 3.28 28.97 17.15
N ALA A 115 2.34 29.83 16.79
CA ALA A 115 2.43 31.26 17.08
C ALA A 115 2.47 31.54 18.60
N ALA A 116 1.65 30.82 19.38
CA ALA A 116 1.67 30.89 20.83
C ALA A 116 2.98 30.37 21.44
N PHE A 117 3.51 29.26 20.92
CA PHE A 117 4.77 28.67 21.39
C PHE A 117 5.97 29.58 21.13
N LEU A 118 6.03 30.20 19.95
CA LEU A 118 7.14 31.07 19.56
C LEU A 118 7.07 32.46 20.18
N ASP A 119 5.90 32.85 20.72
CA ASP A 119 5.64 34.12 21.41
C ASP A 119 6.23 35.33 20.70
N PHE A 120 5.85 35.53 19.44
CA PHE A 120 6.34 36.67 18.65
C PHE A 120 6.05 37.99 19.36
N HIS A 121 7.02 38.91 19.29
CA HIS A 121 6.84 40.28 19.74
C HIS A 121 5.59 40.89 19.06
N PRO A 122 4.77 41.71 19.74
CA PRO A 122 3.47 42.18 19.23
C PRO A 122 3.49 42.88 17.85
N VAL A 123 4.64 43.42 17.43
CA VAL A 123 4.84 44.02 16.09
C VAL A 123 5.02 42.99 14.96
N HIS A 124 5.13 41.71 15.31
CA HIS A 124 5.36 40.57 14.42
C HIS A 124 4.34 39.44 14.64
N ARG A 125 3.26 39.69 15.39
CA ARG A 125 2.13 38.76 15.55
C ARG A 125 1.16 38.86 14.38
#